data_AF-A0AAX2LVR3-F1
#
_entry.id   AF-A0AAX2LVR3-F1
#
_cell.length_a   1.000
_cell.length_b   1.000
_cell.length_c   1.000
_cell.angle_alpha   90.00
_cell.angle_beta   90.00
_cell.angle_gamma   90.00
#
_symmetry.space_group_name_H-M   'P 1'
#
loop_
_entity.id
_entity.type
_entity.pdbx_description
1 polymer ?
#
loop_
_entity_poly.entity_id
_entity_poly.type
_entity_poly.pdbx_seq_one_letter_code
_entity_poly.pdbx_strand_id
1 'polypeptide(L)'
;MSTLTIHELKISAENFTEVLAGRKTHEVRFNDRNYQIGDCLNLREIDESGHYTGQEMNTQISHVLHGDQYGLAEGWCVLSLKNTTHNKAQKLIEYLRDRLEETCDCIEAGYGIARSSGHSTSDAAMTVEGGRVFIEEANQFLNTFAESQPCNTPQ
;
A
#
# COMPACT_ATOMS: atom_id res chain seq x y z
N MET A 1 20.36 25.76 2.59
CA MET A 1 19.04 25.13 2.79
C MET A 1 18.95 23.99 1.81
N SER A 2 18.75 22.75 2.27
CA SER A 2 18.53 21.61 1.39
C SER A 2 17.20 21.83 0.67
N THR A 3 17.24 22.12 -0.62
CA THR A 3 16.02 22.26 -1.44
C THR A 3 15.53 20.86 -1.77
N LEU A 4 14.35 20.50 -1.26
CA LEU A 4 13.68 19.25 -1.61
C LEU A 4 13.31 19.30 -3.10
N THR A 5 13.86 18.38 -3.89
CA THR A 5 13.60 18.30 -5.34
C THR A 5 12.60 17.19 -5.63
N ILE A 6 11.70 17.43 -6.59
CA ILE A 6 10.79 16.41 -7.11
C ILE A 6 11.32 15.94 -8.46
N HIS A 7 11.57 14.64 -8.59
CA HIS A 7 12.06 13.99 -9.81
C HIS A 7 10.93 13.19 -10.45
N GLU A 8 10.50 13.58 -11.66
CA GLU A 8 9.57 12.77 -12.46
C GLU A 8 10.31 11.64 -13.17
N LEU A 9 9.88 10.40 -12.93
CA LEU A 9 10.52 9.20 -13.45
C LEU A 9 9.49 8.22 -14.00
N LYS A 10 9.79 7.61 -15.15
CA LYS A 10 9.03 6.48 -15.66
C LYS A 10 9.32 5.22 -14.86
N ILE A 11 8.32 4.35 -14.73
CA ILE A 11 8.43 3.02 -14.13
C ILE A 11 7.50 2.05 -14.88
N SER A 12 7.95 0.82 -15.13
CA SER A 12 7.11 -0.19 -15.79
C SER A 12 5.93 -0.60 -14.90
N ALA A 13 4.82 -1.01 -15.50
CA ALA A 13 3.62 -1.48 -14.78
C ALA A 13 3.92 -2.57 -13.73
N GLU A 14 4.82 -3.52 -14.06
CA GLU A 14 5.27 -4.56 -13.14
C GLU A 14 5.93 -3.96 -11.88
N ASN A 15 6.94 -3.11 -12.06
CA ASN A 15 7.63 -2.48 -10.93
C ASN A 15 6.73 -1.48 -10.19
N PHE A 16 5.86 -0.76 -10.89
CA PHE A 16 4.89 0.16 -10.30
C PHE A 16 3.98 -0.59 -9.32
N THR A 17 3.45 -1.73 -9.73
CA THR A 17 2.62 -2.60 -8.88
C THR A 17 3.37 -3.06 -7.63
N GLU A 18 4.64 -3.48 -7.78
CA GLU A 18 5.45 -3.93 -6.65
C GLU A 18 5.79 -2.80 -5.65
N VAL A 19 6.05 -1.58 -6.14
CA VAL A 19 6.30 -0.41 -5.29
C VAL A 19 4.99 0.02 -4.61
N LEU A 20 3.87 0.01 -5.34
CA LEU A 20 2.55 0.37 -4.83
C LEU A 20 2.13 -0.56 -3.68
N ALA A 21 2.38 -1.86 -3.87
CA ALA A 21 2.13 -2.89 -2.86
C ALA A 21 3.14 -2.90 -1.71
N GLY A 22 4.16 -2.03 -1.75
CA GLY A 22 5.18 -1.93 -0.71
C GLY A 22 6.18 -3.09 -0.64
N ARG A 23 6.12 -4.05 -1.57
CA ARG A 23 7.06 -5.17 -1.67
C ARG A 23 8.41 -4.72 -2.21
N LYS A 24 8.40 -3.83 -3.20
CA LYS A 24 9.61 -3.19 -3.74
C LYS A 24 9.84 -1.84 -3.06
N THR A 25 10.88 -1.78 -2.24
CA THR A 25 11.21 -0.61 -1.40
C THR A 25 12.42 0.16 -1.90
N HIS A 26 12.87 -0.08 -3.13
CA HIS A 26 14.03 0.58 -3.71
C HIS A 26 13.89 0.78 -5.22
N GLU A 27 14.63 1.74 -5.78
CA GLU A 27 14.81 1.95 -7.22
C GLU A 27 16.30 1.95 -7.57
N VAL A 28 16.65 1.33 -8.71
CA VAL A 28 18.02 1.37 -9.25
C VAL A 28 18.04 2.37 -10.40
N ARG A 29 18.91 3.37 -10.32
CA ARG A 29 18.96 4.46 -11.30
C ARG A 29 20.40 4.87 -11.59
N PHE A 30 20.63 5.34 -12.81
CA PHE A 30 21.81 6.14 -13.10
C PHE A 30 21.66 7.50 -12.39
N ASN A 31 22.69 7.96 -11.70
CA ASN A 31 22.66 9.17 -10.87
C ASN A 31 22.93 10.44 -11.70
N ASP A 32 22.14 10.66 -12.75
CA ASP A 32 22.18 11.85 -13.62
C ASP A 32 21.54 13.10 -13.02
N ARG A 33 20.71 12.93 -11.99
CA ARG A 33 19.94 14.01 -11.33
C ARG A 33 20.49 14.41 -9.97
N ASN A 34 21.62 13.81 -9.55
CA ASN A 34 22.20 14.00 -8.22
C ASN A 34 21.18 13.76 -7.09
N TYR A 35 20.52 12.59 -7.10
CA TYR A 35 19.47 12.25 -6.13
C TYR A 35 19.97 12.39 -4.69
N GLN A 36 19.19 13.06 -3.84
CA GLN A 36 19.52 13.27 -2.43
C GLN A 36 18.50 12.63 -1.48
N ILE A 37 18.96 12.33 -0.27
CA ILE A 37 18.05 11.96 0.82
C ILE A 37 17.08 13.13 1.06
N GLY A 38 15.78 12.80 1.13
CA GLY A 38 14.71 13.77 1.30
C GLY A 38 14.03 14.21 0.01
N ASP A 39 14.65 14.01 -1.17
CA ASP A 39 14.01 14.24 -2.46
C ASP A 39 12.78 13.32 -2.64
N CYS A 40 11.86 13.77 -3.49
CA CYS A 40 10.67 13.00 -3.86
C CYS A 40 10.80 12.48 -5.30
N LEU A 41 10.33 11.26 -5.52
CA LEU A 41 10.14 10.68 -6.84
C LEU A 41 8.65 10.69 -7.16
N ASN A 42 8.27 11.29 -8.28
CA ASN A 42 6.97 11.05 -8.91
C ASN A 42 7.15 9.93 -9.94
N LEU A 43 6.77 8.71 -9.56
CA LEU A 43 6.87 7.52 -10.39
C LEU A 43 5.62 7.42 -11.27
N ARG A 44 5.80 7.57 -12.58
CA ARG A 44 4.73 7.57 -13.58
C ARG A 44 4.74 6.24 -14.33
N GLU A 45 3.64 5.51 -14.22
CA GLU A 45 3.51 4.18 -14.80
C GLU A 45 3.50 4.24 -16.33
N ILE A 46 4.25 3.34 -16.96
CA ILE A 46 4.20 3.06 -18.39
C ILE A 46 3.80 1.61 -18.66
N ASP A 47 3.01 1.40 -19.71
CA ASP A 47 2.67 0.08 -20.23
C ASP A 47 3.87 -0.57 -20.97
N GLU A 48 3.69 -1.82 -21.42
CA GLU A 48 4.71 -2.54 -22.19
C GLU A 48 5.07 -1.87 -23.52
N SER A 49 4.17 -1.04 -24.06
CA SER A 49 4.40 -0.24 -25.28
C SER A 49 5.13 1.09 -24.99
N GLY A 50 5.38 1.41 -23.71
CA GLY A 50 6.03 2.64 -23.26
C GLY A 50 5.10 3.85 -23.15
N HIS A 51 3.79 3.67 -23.27
CA HIS A 51 2.80 4.74 -23.09
C HIS A 51 2.43 4.91 -21.62
N TYR A 52 2.17 6.15 -21.21
CA TYR A 52 1.68 6.43 -19.87
C TYR A 52 0.25 5.89 -19.70
N THR A 53 0.03 5.13 -18.63
CA THR A 53 -1.32 4.64 -18.26
C THR A 53 -2.16 5.74 -17.59
N GLY A 54 -1.49 6.76 -17.06
CA GLY A 54 -2.09 7.82 -16.24
C GLY A 54 -1.96 7.58 -14.73
N GLN A 55 -1.52 6.39 -14.30
CA GLN A 55 -1.22 6.14 -12.89
C GLN A 55 0.12 6.75 -12.49
N GLU A 56 0.16 7.34 -11.30
CA GLU A 56 1.38 7.89 -10.71
C GLU A 56 1.39 7.70 -9.19
N MET A 57 2.59 7.69 -8.59
CA MET A 57 2.75 7.69 -7.15
C MET A 57 3.93 8.54 -6.71
N ASN A 58 3.79 9.16 -5.54
CA ASN A 58 4.85 9.93 -4.92
C ASN A 58 5.50 9.14 -3.78
N THR A 59 6.83 9.11 -3.78
CA THR A 59 7.62 8.47 -2.72
C THR A 59 8.84 9.31 -2.39
N GLN A 60 9.32 9.24 -1.15
CA GLN A 60 10.49 9.98 -0.69
C GLN A 60 11.72 9.08 -0.64
N ILE A 61 12.88 9.60 -1.03
CA ILE A 61 14.16 8.92 -0.89
C ILE A 61 14.59 8.98 0.58
N SER A 62 14.70 7.81 1.23
CA SER A 62 15.18 7.68 2.62
C SER A 62 16.69 7.44 2.70
N HIS A 63 17.29 6.86 1.67
CA HIS A 63 18.71 6.54 1.61
C HIS A 63 19.17 6.43 0.15
N VAL A 64 20.43 6.76 -0.11
CA VAL A 64 21.07 6.65 -1.43
C VAL A 64 22.36 5.84 -1.27
N LEU A 65 22.42 4.69 -1.92
CA LEU A 65 23.66 3.92 -2.07
C LEU A 65 24.28 4.25 -3.43
N HIS A 66 25.44 4.90 -3.43
CA HIS A 66 26.18 5.16 -4.66
C HIS A 66 26.93 3.91 -5.14
N GLY A 67 27.15 3.83 -6.46
CA GLY A 67 27.89 2.77 -7.13
C GLY A 67 29.38 2.80 -6.87
N ASP A 68 30.11 2.01 -7.66
CA ASP A 68 31.53 1.67 -7.48
C ASP A 68 31.82 0.80 -6.23
N GLN A 69 30.77 0.16 -5.71
CA GLN A 69 30.82 -0.72 -4.54
C GLN A 69 29.70 -1.75 -4.58
N TYR A 70 29.89 -2.87 -3.88
CA TYR A 70 28.88 -3.94 -3.72
C TYR A 70 28.33 -4.50 -5.04
N GLY A 71 29.11 -4.44 -6.13
CA GLY A 71 28.70 -4.90 -7.46
C GLY A 71 27.85 -3.90 -8.26
N LEU A 72 27.66 -2.68 -7.76
CA LEU A 72 26.97 -1.61 -8.46
C LEU A 72 27.97 -0.80 -9.31
N ALA A 73 27.69 -0.65 -10.60
CA ALA A 73 28.57 0.05 -11.53
C ALA A 73 28.72 1.54 -11.17
N GLU A 74 29.87 2.13 -11.54
CA GLU A 74 30.13 3.55 -11.38
C GLU A 74 29.01 4.39 -12.02
N GLY A 75 28.62 5.48 -11.35
CA GLY A 75 27.54 6.38 -11.80
C GLY A 75 26.11 5.86 -11.54
N TRP A 76 25.93 4.61 -11.12
CA TRP A 76 24.63 4.10 -10.68
C TRP A 76 24.40 4.35 -9.19
N CYS A 77 23.14 4.28 -8.78
CA CYS A 77 22.73 4.36 -7.40
C CYS A 77 21.50 3.48 -7.12
N VAL A 78 21.35 3.09 -5.86
CA VAL A 78 20.13 2.49 -5.33
C VAL A 78 19.47 3.48 -4.39
N LEU A 79 18.23 3.85 -4.70
CA LEU A 79 17.41 4.78 -3.95
C LEU A 79 16.47 3.97 -3.06
N SER A 80 16.66 4.01 -1.74
CA SER A 80 15.69 3.43 -0.81
C SER A 80 14.47 4.34 -0.70
N LEU A 81 13.30 3.75 -0.80
CA LEU A 81 12.02 4.46 -0.86
C LEU A 81 11.30 4.38 0.49
N LYS A 82 10.83 5.52 0.98
CA LYS A 82 10.03 5.62 2.19
C LYS A 82 8.55 5.46 1.85
N ASN A 83 8.06 4.23 1.79
CA ASN A 83 6.64 3.98 1.56
C ASN A 83 5.82 4.23 2.85
N THR A 84 5.51 5.51 3.10
CA THR A 84 4.83 5.95 4.34
C THR A 84 3.31 5.81 4.26
N THR A 85 2.76 5.87 3.05
CA THR A 85 1.31 5.87 2.80
C THR A 85 0.71 4.48 3.04
N HIS A 86 1.44 3.43 2.65
CA HIS A 86 0.97 2.05 2.75
C HIS A 86 0.67 1.63 4.19
N ASN A 87 1.60 1.85 5.13
CA ASN A 87 1.43 1.36 6.50
C ASN A 87 0.34 2.12 7.29
N LYS A 88 0.16 3.42 7.04
CA LYS A 88 -0.88 4.21 7.72
C LYS A 88 -2.27 3.87 7.20
N ALA A 89 -2.41 3.72 5.88
CA ALA A 89 -3.67 3.33 5.27
C ALA A 89 -4.08 1.91 5.67
N GLN A 90 -3.14 0.95 5.68
CA GLN A 90 -3.39 -0.42 6.15
C GLN A 90 -3.89 -0.44 7.59
N LYS A 91 -3.18 0.21 8.52
CA LYS A 91 -3.62 0.28 9.93
C LYS A 91 -4.98 0.95 10.08
N LEU A 92 -5.26 1.99 9.30
CA LEU A 92 -6.56 2.62 9.33
C LEU A 92 -7.65 1.65 8.85
N ILE A 93 -7.41 0.90 7.77
CA ILE A 93 -8.35 -0.10 7.25
C ILE A 93 -8.56 -1.22 8.27
N GLU A 94 -7.50 -1.72 8.92
CA GLU A 94 -7.59 -2.67 10.02
C GLU A 94 -8.50 -2.15 11.15
N TYR A 95 -8.25 -0.94 11.65
CA TYR A 95 -9.06 -0.35 12.72
C TYR A 95 -10.52 -0.13 12.31
N LEU A 96 -10.77 0.30 11.07
CA LEU A 96 -12.12 0.51 10.55
C LEU A 96 -12.87 -0.82 10.39
N ARG A 97 -12.20 -1.86 9.88
CA ARG A 97 -12.74 -3.22 9.79
C ARG A 97 -13.11 -3.74 11.16
N ASP A 98 -12.19 -3.69 12.12
CA ASP A 98 -12.41 -4.23 13.48
C ASP A 98 -13.56 -3.50 14.18
N ARG A 99 -13.68 -2.18 13.97
CA ARG A 99 -14.80 -1.39 14.50
C ARG A 99 -16.13 -1.72 13.84
N LEU A 100 -16.12 -2.00 12.53
CA LEU A 100 -17.33 -2.42 11.82
C LEU A 100 -17.78 -3.81 12.28
N GLU A 101 -16.84 -4.71 12.54
CA GLU A 101 -17.10 -6.05 13.09
C GLU A 101 -17.73 -5.96 14.49
N GLU A 102 -17.12 -5.18 15.40
CA GLU A 102 -17.67 -4.93 16.74
C GLU A 102 -19.09 -4.32 16.67
N THR A 103 -19.32 -3.42 15.71
CA THR A 103 -20.63 -2.80 15.50
C THR A 103 -21.66 -3.82 15.03
N CYS A 104 -21.29 -4.71 14.09
CA CYS A 104 -22.15 -5.78 13.62
C CYS A 104 -22.53 -6.74 14.75
N ASP A 105 -21.55 -7.20 15.53
CA ASP A 105 -21.77 -8.09 16.68
C ASP A 105 -22.72 -7.48 17.71
N CYS A 106 -22.55 -6.18 18.00
CA CYS A 106 -23.40 -5.44 18.93
C CYS A 106 -24.85 -5.34 18.42
N ILE A 107 -25.05 -5.10 17.12
CA ILE A 107 -26.38 -5.04 16.51
C ILE A 107 -27.06 -6.41 16.59
N GLU A 108 -26.34 -7.49 16.24
CA GLU A 108 -26.86 -8.86 16.27
C GLU A 108 -27.26 -9.29 17.68
N ALA A 109 -26.47 -8.93 18.70
CA ALA A 109 -26.79 -9.18 20.10
C ALA A 109 -28.14 -8.53 20.52
N GLY A 110 -28.51 -7.41 19.90
CA GLY A 110 -29.77 -6.72 20.14
C GLY A 110 -31.00 -7.39 19.53
N TYR A 111 -30.84 -8.32 18.58
CA TYR A 111 -31.97 -8.91 17.86
C TYR A 111 -32.94 -9.67 18.75
N GLY A 112 -32.43 -10.40 19.74
CA GLY A 112 -33.27 -11.15 20.68
C GLY A 112 -34.24 -10.22 21.42
N ILE A 113 -33.74 -9.07 21.89
CA ILE A 113 -34.52 -8.07 22.63
C ILE A 113 -35.58 -7.45 21.72
N ALA A 114 -35.19 -7.00 20.52
CA ALA A 114 -36.12 -6.39 19.57
C ALA A 114 -37.26 -7.34 19.19
N ARG A 115 -36.93 -8.60 18.86
CA ARG A 115 -37.92 -9.63 18.53
C ARG A 115 -38.82 -9.97 19.71
N SER A 116 -38.27 -10.09 20.92
CA SER A 116 -39.06 -10.34 22.13
C SER A 116 -40.04 -9.21 22.46
N SER A 117 -39.74 -7.99 22.00
CA SER A 117 -40.60 -6.82 22.13
C SER A 117 -41.61 -6.67 20.97
N GLY A 118 -41.66 -7.64 20.05
CA GLY A 118 -42.55 -7.63 18.89
C GLY A 118 -42.10 -6.74 17.73
N HIS A 119 -40.87 -6.24 17.76
CA HIS A 119 -40.31 -5.41 16.69
C HIS A 119 -39.51 -6.24 15.67
N SER A 120 -39.58 -5.81 14.40
CA SER A 120 -38.76 -6.39 13.32
C SER A 120 -37.28 -6.04 13.50
N THR A 121 -36.41 -6.93 13.03
CA THR A 121 -34.96 -6.69 12.91
C THR A 121 -34.50 -6.65 11.46
N SER A 122 -35.42 -6.58 10.48
CA SER A 122 -35.11 -6.68 9.04
C SER A 122 -34.03 -5.70 8.61
N ASP A 123 -34.19 -4.44 8.98
CA ASP A 123 -33.32 -3.36 8.49
C ASP A 123 -31.95 -3.43 9.17
N ALA A 124 -31.95 -3.81 10.44
CA ALA A 124 -30.72 -4.04 11.21
C ALA A 124 -29.96 -5.26 10.68
N ALA A 125 -30.65 -6.33 10.27
CA ALA A 125 -30.05 -7.53 9.66
C ALA A 125 -29.46 -7.20 8.29
N MET A 126 -30.17 -6.44 7.46
CA MET A 126 -29.65 -5.99 6.17
C MET A 126 -28.42 -5.07 6.34
N THR A 127 -28.40 -4.22 7.36
CA THR A 127 -27.23 -3.38 7.68
C THR A 127 -26.03 -4.21 8.09
N VAL A 128 -26.22 -5.22 8.94
CA VAL A 128 -25.16 -6.14 9.36
C VAL A 128 -24.63 -6.94 8.17
N GLU A 129 -25.50 -7.46 7.31
CA GLU A 129 -25.08 -8.20 6.12
C GLU A 129 -24.19 -7.35 5.21
N GLY A 130 -24.58 -6.10 4.94
CA GLY A 130 -23.74 -5.17 4.19
C GLY A 130 -22.41 -4.87 4.89
N GLY A 131 -22.41 -4.75 6.22
CA GLY A 131 -21.20 -4.61 7.02
C GLY A 131 -20.26 -5.81 6.92
N ARG A 132 -20.80 -7.04 6.96
CA ARG A 132 -20.04 -8.29 6.84
C ARG A 132 -19.37 -8.42 5.47
N VAL A 133 -20.07 -8.05 4.39
CA VAL A 133 -19.49 -8.00 3.04
C VAL A 133 -18.28 -7.06 3.01
N PHE A 134 -18.42 -5.85 3.58
CA PHE A 134 -17.31 -4.88 3.60
C PHE A 134 -16.13 -5.34 4.48
N ILE A 135 -16.41 -6.05 5.59
CA ILE A 135 -15.38 -6.69 6.42
C ILE A 135 -14.61 -7.74 5.61
N GLU A 136 -15.30 -8.56 4.81
CA GLU A 136 -14.68 -9.56 3.95
C GLU A 136 -13.78 -8.91 2.88
N GLU A 137 -14.27 -7.85 2.21
CA GLU A 137 -13.48 -7.08 1.25
C GLU A 137 -12.22 -6.48 1.90
N ALA A 138 -12.35 -5.92 3.11
CA ALA A 138 -11.21 -5.39 3.85
C ALA A 138 -10.21 -6.49 4.22
N ASN A 139 -10.67 -7.68 4.60
CA ASN A 139 -9.80 -8.83 4.87
C ASN A 139 -9.05 -9.29 3.62
N GLN A 140 -9.72 -9.39 2.47
CA GLN A 140 -9.07 -9.73 1.20
C GLN A 140 -8.01 -8.69 0.81
N PHE A 141 -8.34 -7.40 0.95
CA PHE A 141 -7.40 -6.31 0.72
C PHE A 141 -6.17 -6.45 1.62
N LEU A 142 -6.35 -6.62 2.93
CA LEU A 142 -5.25 -6.73 3.89
C LEU A 142 -4.40 -8.00 3.67
N ASN A 143 -5.02 -9.14 3.32
CA ASN A 143 -4.34 -10.40 3.04
C ASN A 143 -3.46 -10.34 1.78
N THR A 144 -3.87 -9.56 0.78
CA THR A 144 -3.06 -9.32 -0.45
C THR A 144 -1.67 -8.76 -0.11
N PHE A 145 -1.51 -8.13 1.05
CA PHE A 145 -0.22 -7.62 1.53
C PHE A 145 0.49 -8.57 2.51
N ALA A 146 -0.22 -9.50 3.14
CA ALA A 146 0.33 -10.49 4.07
C ALA A 146 0.95 -11.71 3.37
N GLU A 147 0.42 -12.14 2.21
CA GLU A 147 0.85 -13.37 1.51
C GLU A 147 2.25 -13.28 0.84
N SER A 148 2.93 -12.14 0.94
CA SER A 148 4.30 -11.98 0.39
C SER A 148 5.44 -12.44 1.32
N GLN A 149 5.12 -13.17 2.40
CA GLN A 149 6.10 -13.94 3.16
C GLN A 149 5.81 -15.45 3.12
N PRO A 150 6.47 -16.15 2.19
CA PRO A 150 7.18 -17.35 2.57
C PRO A 150 8.66 -17.19 2.21
N CYS A 151 9.45 -16.77 3.21
CA CYS A 151 10.88 -16.94 3.19
C CYS A 151 11.17 -18.45 3.32
N ASN A 152 11.24 -19.15 2.20
CA ASN A 152 11.89 -20.45 2.10
C ASN A 152 13.11 -20.29 1.20
N THR A 153 14.25 -20.01 1.81
CA THR A 153 15.55 -20.32 1.19
C THR A 153 16.11 -21.55 1.89
N PRO A 154 16.30 -22.68 1.18
CA PRO A 154 17.21 -23.72 1.65
C PRO A 154 18.64 -23.17 1.64
N GLN A 155 19.38 -23.44 2.72
CA GLN A 155 20.82 -23.20 2.84
C GLN A 155 21.62 -24.01 1.82
#